data_AF-A0A0C9R0N6-F1
#
_entry.id   AF-A0A0C9R0N6-F1
#
_cell.length_a   1.000
_cell.length_b   1.000
_cell.length_c   1.000
_cell.angle_alpha   90.00
_cell.angle_beta   90.00
_cell.angle_gamma   90.00
#
_symmetry.space_group_name_H-M   'P 1'
#
loop_
_entity.id
_entity.type
_entity.pdbx_description
1 polymer ?
#
loop_
_entity_poly.entity_id
_entity_poly.type
_entity_poly.pdbx_seq_one_letter_code
_entity_poly.pdbx_strand_id
1 'polypeptide(L)'
;MKLRLCAKRRSKIGKKLSPEEIKALYRASFCQTFAEIQAPTGEWKQHLGIGLIFVSMAIWIAVLMNLFVYDDLPVTFDDEHKKAQLKRMLDLEVNPVTGLASKWDYENKKWK
;
A
#
# COMPACT_ATOMS: atom_id res chain seq x y z
N MET A 1 4.00 49.52 -3.84
CA MET A 1 3.00 50.39 -3.16
C MET A 1 2.14 49.65 -2.13
N LYS A 2 1.59 48.45 -2.42
CA LYS A 2 0.70 47.69 -1.51
C LYS A 2 1.31 47.31 -0.13
N LEU A 3 2.59 46.92 -0.09
CA LEU A 3 3.26 46.53 1.17
C LEU A 3 3.38 47.67 2.20
N ARG A 4 3.66 48.90 1.76
CA ARG A 4 3.73 50.08 2.65
C ARG A 4 2.36 50.45 3.24
N LEU A 5 1.28 50.20 2.49
CA LEU A 5 -0.10 50.39 2.93
C LEU A 5 -0.50 49.36 4.00
N CYS A 6 -0.13 48.09 3.83
CA CYS A 6 -0.35 47.05 4.85
C CYS A 6 0.41 47.34 6.15
N ALA A 7 1.67 47.76 6.08
CA ALA A 7 2.45 48.13 7.26
C ALA A 7 1.81 49.29 8.04
N LYS A 8 1.32 50.32 7.33
CA LYS A 8 0.65 51.48 7.94
C LYS A 8 -0.74 51.17 8.50
N ARG A 9 -1.41 50.11 8.01
CA ARG A 9 -2.66 49.61 8.59
C ARG A 9 -2.41 48.67 9.79
N ARG A 10 -1.30 47.92 9.81
CA ARG A 10 -0.91 47.08 10.97
C ARG A 10 -0.67 47.88 12.24
N SER A 11 -0.11 49.09 12.16
CA SER A 11 0.05 49.94 13.35
C SER A 11 -1.27 50.45 13.95
N LYS A 12 -2.39 50.29 13.24
CA LYS A 12 -3.74 50.63 13.71
C LYS A 12 -4.52 49.46 14.31
N ILE A 13 -3.94 48.26 14.42
CA ILE A 13 -4.66 47.04 14.85
C ILE A 13 -5.28 47.13 16.26
N GLY A 14 -4.81 48.08 17.10
CA GLY A 14 -5.42 48.41 18.40
C GLY A 14 -6.49 49.52 18.37
N LYS A 15 -6.82 50.09 17.21
CA LYS A 15 -7.85 51.12 17.03
C LYS A 15 -8.93 50.57 16.09
N LYS A 16 -10.17 50.48 16.59
CA LYS A 16 -11.41 49.99 15.93
C LYS A 16 -11.29 49.83 14.39
N LEU A 17 -10.85 48.67 13.92
CA LEU A 17 -10.97 48.25 12.51
C LEU A 17 -12.27 47.50 12.31
N SER A 18 -12.85 47.59 11.12
CA SER A 18 -13.99 46.76 10.75
C SER A 18 -13.53 45.29 10.57
N PRO A 19 -14.41 44.30 10.79
CA PRO A 19 -14.08 42.89 10.61
C PRO A 19 -13.66 42.55 9.17
N GLU A 20 -14.12 43.31 8.17
CA GLU A 20 -13.73 43.15 6.77
C GLU A 20 -12.29 43.58 6.52
N GLU A 21 -11.86 44.71 7.10
CA GLU A 21 -10.48 45.18 7.00
C GLU A 21 -9.50 44.22 7.68
N ILE A 22 -9.90 43.62 8.81
CA ILE A 22 -9.12 42.60 9.50
C ILE A 22 -8.92 41.36 8.61
N LYS A 23 -9.97 40.87 7.96
CA LYS A 23 -9.88 39.74 7.01
C LYS A 23 -8.99 40.07 5.80
N ALA A 24 -9.11 41.29 5.25
CA ALA A 24 -8.29 41.75 4.14
C ALA A 24 -6.80 41.88 4.54
N LEU A 25 -6.50 42.36 5.74
CA LEU A 25 -5.14 42.38 6.30
C LEU A 25 -4.59 40.97 6.51
N TYR A 26 -5.41 40.04 6.99
CA TYR A 26 -5.01 38.66 7.19
C TYR A 26 -4.65 37.99 5.85
N ARG A 27 -5.51 38.10 4.82
CA ARG A 27 -5.22 37.60 3.47
C ARG A 27 -4.03 38.28 2.78
N ALA A 28 -3.80 39.57 3.06
CA ALA A 28 -2.63 40.27 2.54
C ALA A 28 -1.32 39.91 3.27
N SER A 29 -1.42 39.38 4.49
CA SER A 29 -0.28 38.96 5.32
C SER A 29 0.06 37.49 5.13
N PHE A 30 -0.97 36.66 4.96
CA PHE A 30 -0.90 35.21 4.85
C PHE A 30 -1.78 34.77 3.68
N CYS A 31 -1.19 34.00 2.76
CA CYS A 31 -1.92 33.53 1.59
C CYS A 31 -3.01 32.52 1.95
N GLN A 32 -2.83 31.76 3.03
CA GLN A 32 -3.74 30.68 3.47
C GLN A 32 -4.04 30.76 4.97
N THR A 33 -5.23 30.30 5.36
CA THR A 33 -5.62 30.12 6.78
C THR A 33 -5.21 28.73 7.29
N PHE A 34 -5.12 28.54 8.60
CA PHE A 34 -4.86 27.21 9.18
C PHE A 34 -5.91 26.16 8.78
N ALA A 35 -7.18 26.56 8.64
CA ALA A 35 -8.25 25.67 8.18
C ALA A 35 -8.06 25.22 6.72
N GLU A 36 -7.48 26.08 5.87
CA GLU A 36 -7.16 25.73 4.47
C GLU A 36 -5.94 24.82 4.37
N ILE A 37 -4.97 24.96 5.28
CA ILE A 37 -3.78 24.09 5.33
C ILE A 37 -4.14 22.71 5.86
N GLN A 38 -5.05 22.62 6.83
CA GLN A 38 -5.52 21.36 7.40
C GLN A 38 -6.66 20.71 6.61
N ALA A 39 -7.10 21.33 5.51
CA ALA A 39 -8.15 20.77 4.68
C ALA A 39 -7.68 19.42 4.11
N PRO A 40 -8.47 18.34 4.28
CA PRO A 40 -8.06 17.01 3.82
C PRO A 40 -8.01 16.98 2.28
N THR A 41 -6.81 16.88 1.72
CA THR A 41 -6.59 16.63 0.31
C THR A 41 -6.68 15.12 0.09
N GLY A 42 -7.69 14.65 -0.64
CA GLY A 42 -7.98 13.23 -0.85
C GLY A 42 -6.93 12.45 -1.66
N GLU A 43 -5.68 12.92 -1.70
CA GLU A 43 -4.57 12.42 -2.52
C GLU A 43 -4.23 10.95 -2.26
N TRP A 44 -4.45 10.46 -1.04
CA TRP A 44 -4.25 9.05 -0.69
C TRP A 44 -5.08 8.11 -1.58
N LYS A 45 -6.27 8.55 -2.04
CA LYS A 45 -7.12 7.76 -2.95
C LYS A 45 -6.47 7.63 -4.32
N GLN A 46 -5.83 8.69 -4.81
CA GLN A 46 -5.09 8.66 -6.06
C GLN A 46 -3.88 7.74 -5.95
N HIS A 47 -3.14 7.79 -4.84
CA HIS A 47 -1.96 6.96 -4.64
C HIS A 47 -2.34 5.48 -4.58
N LEU A 48 -3.43 5.15 -3.87
CA LEU A 48 -3.97 3.79 -3.87
C LEU A 48 -4.45 3.34 -5.26
N GLY A 49 -5.17 4.20 -5.98
CA GLY A 49 -5.66 3.88 -7.31
C GLY A 49 -4.52 3.55 -8.29
N ILE A 50 -3.48 4.38 -8.29
CA ILE A 50 -2.29 4.16 -9.13
C ILE A 50 -1.57 2.87 -8.71
N GLY A 51 -1.42 2.62 -7.40
CA GLY A 51 -0.82 1.38 -6.89
C GLY A 51 -1.54 0.13 -7.38
N LEU A 52 -2.88 0.12 -7.32
CA LEU A 52 -3.69 -1.03 -7.78
C LEU A 52 -3.60 -1.25 -9.30
N ILE A 53 -3.49 -0.19 -10.10
CA ILE A 53 -3.30 -0.31 -11.55
C ILE A 53 -1.96 -1.01 -11.86
N PHE A 54 -0.88 -0.63 -11.19
CA PHE A 54 0.42 -1.27 -11.40
C PHE A 54 0.43 -2.73 -10.94
N VAL A 55 -0.22 -3.05 -9.81
CA VAL A 55 -0.36 -4.44 -9.36
C VAL A 55 -1.16 -5.27 -10.37
N SER A 56 -2.27 -4.75 -10.87
CA SER A 56 -3.07 -5.44 -11.89
C SER A 56 -2.26 -5.68 -13.17
N MET A 57 -1.51 -4.68 -13.62
CA MET A 57 -0.64 -4.80 -14.79
C MET A 57 0.45 -5.87 -14.60
N ALA A 58 1.07 -5.93 -13.42
CA ALA A 58 2.07 -6.94 -13.11
C ALA A 58 1.49 -8.37 -13.14
N ILE A 59 0.27 -8.55 -12.61
CA ILE A 59 -0.44 -9.84 -12.65
C ILE A 59 -0.72 -10.24 -14.11
N TRP A 60 -1.21 -9.32 -14.93
CA TRP A 60 -1.46 -9.59 -16.35
C TRP A 60 -0.20 -9.97 -17.11
N ILE A 61 0.92 -9.31 -16.84
CA ILE A 61 2.22 -9.67 -17.44
C ILE A 61 2.62 -11.08 -17.01
N ALA A 62 2.49 -11.44 -15.74
CA ALA A 62 2.81 -12.79 -15.27
C ALA A 62 1.94 -13.87 -15.94
N VAL A 63 0.65 -13.60 -16.14
CA VAL A 63 -0.25 -14.50 -16.88
C VAL A 63 0.20 -14.64 -18.33
N LEU A 64 0.54 -13.55 -19.02
CA LEU A 64 1.02 -13.59 -20.40
C LEU A 64 2.33 -14.37 -20.54
N MET A 65 3.26 -14.22 -19.59
CA MET A 65 4.48 -15.02 -19.56
C MET A 65 4.17 -16.52 -19.43
N ASN A 66 3.20 -16.88 -18.58
CA ASN A 66 2.81 -18.27 -18.41
C ASN A 66 2.06 -18.88 -19.60
N LEU A 67 1.34 -18.08 -20.39
CA LEU A 67 0.60 -18.57 -21.54
C LEU A 67 1.44 -18.69 -22.81
N PHE A 68 2.40 -17.78 -23.01
CA PHE A 68 3.10 -17.65 -24.29
C PHE A 68 4.61 -17.93 -24.22
N VAL A 69 5.22 -17.94 -23.02
CA VAL A 69 6.67 -18.02 -22.88
C VAL A 69 7.12 -19.27 -22.13
N TYR A 70 6.43 -19.65 -21.05
CA TYR A 70 6.82 -20.83 -20.26
C TYR A 70 6.35 -22.14 -20.91
N ASP A 71 7.24 -23.13 -20.91
CA ASP A 71 6.95 -24.49 -21.35
C ASP A 71 6.07 -25.23 -20.33
N ASP A 72 5.52 -26.37 -20.76
CA ASP A 72 4.74 -27.25 -19.89
C ASP A 72 5.52 -27.67 -18.65
N LEU A 73 4.82 -27.72 -17.51
CA LEU A 73 5.41 -28.16 -16.26
C LEU A 73 5.93 -29.60 -16.39
N PRO A 74 7.07 -29.93 -15.73
CA PRO A 74 7.61 -31.27 -15.81
C PRO A 74 6.66 -32.27 -15.15
N VAL A 75 6.68 -33.52 -15.61
CA VAL A 75 5.81 -34.62 -15.15
C VAL A 75 5.82 -34.83 -13.63
N THR A 76 6.87 -34.43 -12.94
CA THR A 76 6.98 -34.49 -11.47
C THR A 76 5.97 -33.60 -10.76
N PHE A 77 5.39 -32.59 -11.43
CA PHE A 77 4.33 -31.74 -10.90
C PHE A 77 2.93 -32.33 -11.08
N ASP A 78 2.80 -33.48 -11.73
CA ASP A 78 1.54 -34.21 -11.74
C ASP A 78 1.15 -34.66 -10.32
N ASP A 79 -0.15 -34.79 -10.07
CA ASP A 79 -0.68 -35.03 -8.74
C ASP A 79 -0.29 -36.41 -8.19
N GLU A 80 -0.15 -37.42 -9.04
CA GLU A 80 0.31 -38.75 -8.63
C GLU A 80 1.77 -38.72 -8.20
N HIS A 81 2.62 -38.05 -8.99
CA HIS A 81 4.04 -37.90 -8.72
C HIS A 81 4.30 -37.09 -7.45
N LYS A 82 3.56 -36.00 -7.24
CA LYS A 82 3.59 -35.21 -6.00
C LYS A 82 3.22 -36.05 -4.78
N LYS A 83 2.14 -36.84 -4.87
CA LYS A 83 1.70 -37.72 -3.76
C LYS A 83 2.70 -38.82 -3.48
N ALA A 84 3.25 -39.45 -4.52
CA ALA A 84 4.29 -40.47 -4.38
C ALA A 84 5.57 -39.90 -3.76
N GLN A 85 5.99 -38.70 -4.20
CA GLN A 85 7.13 -37.99 -3.64
C GLN A 85 6.89 -37.62 -2.17
N LEU A 86 5.72 -37.08 -1.84
CA LEU A 86 5.33 -36.74 -0.47
C LEU A 86 5.34 -37.97 0.43
N LYS A 87 4.74 -39.09 -0.01
CA LYS A 87 4.75 -40.36 0.72
C LYS A 87 6.18 -40.82 0.98
N ARG A 88 7.04 -40.81 -0.05
CA ARG A 88 8.46 -41.15 0.10
C ARG A 88 9.18 -40.23 1.10
N MET A 89 8.88 -38.94 1.11
CA MET A 89 9.48 -37.99 2.07
C MET A 89 9.04 -38.27 3.51
N LEU A 90 7.80 -38.71 3.72
CA LEU A 90 7.30 -39.12 5.03
C LEU A 90 7.92 -40.46 5.45
N ASP A 91 8.00 -41.44 4.54
CA ASP A 91 8.63 -42.74 4.81
C ASP A 91 10.14 -42.60 5.14
N LEU A 92 10.81 -41.58 4.60
CA LEU A 92 12.20 -41.22 4.92
C LEU A 92 12.34 -40.27 6.12
N GLU A 93 11.24 -39.93 6.78
CA GLU A 93 11.19 -39.02 7.94
C GLU A 93 11.92 -37.68 7.70
N VAL A 94 11.71 -37.06 6.54
CA VAL A 94 12.41 -35.82 6.17
C VAL A 94 12.06 -34.69 7.15
N ASN A 95 13.07 -34.17 7.84
CA ASN A 95 12.99 -33.13 8.87
C ASN A 95 12.01 -33.48 10.02
N PRO A 96 12.34 -34.48 10.85
CA PRO A 96 11.40 -35.08 11.80
C PRO A 96 11.15 -34.24 13.07
N VAL A 97 11.97 -33.22 13.35
CA VAL A 97 11.84 -32.41 14.58
C VAL A 97 10.92 -31.20 14.38
N THR A 98 11.20 -30.37 13.36
CA THR A 98 10.48 -29.10 13.14
C THR A 98 9.81 -29.00 11.77
N GLY A 99 10.05 -29.97 10.88
CA GLY A 99 9.71 -29.86 9.46
C GLY A 99 8.47 -30.65 9.04
N LEU A 100 8.56 -31.30 7.88
CA LEU A 100 7.43 -31.97 7.23
C LEU A 100 7.00 -33.22 8.00
N ALA A 101 7.95 -34.11 8.28
CA ALA A 101 7.70 -35.37 8.97
C ALA A 101 7.20 -35.18 10.41
N SER A 102 7.56 -34.10 11.10
CA SER A 102 7.10 -33.84 12.47
C SER A 102 5.59 -33.64 12.56
N LYS A 103 4.98 -33.10 11.50
CA LYS A 103 3.54 -32.79 11.38
C LYS A 103 2.70 -33.97 10.89
N TRP A 104 3.32 -35.10 10.57
CA TRP A 104 2.60 -36.30 10.15
C TRP A 104 2.42 -37.25 11.33
N ASP A 105 1.20 -37.77 11.48
CA ASP A 105 0.83 -38.81 12.44
C ASP A 105 1.01 -40.17 11.75
N TYR A 106 2.09 -40.87 12.11
CA TYR A 106 2.43 -42.17 11.53
C TYR A 106 1.52 -43.30 12.02
N GLU A 107 0.90 -43.17 13.19
CA GLU A 107 0.00 -44.18 13.75
C GLU A 107 -1.34 -44.17 13.01
N ASN A 108 -1.90 -42.97 12.83
CA ASN A 108 -3.21 -42.78 12.21
C ASN A 108 -3.15 -42.46 10.72
N LYS A 109 -1.95 -42.39 10.12
CA LYS A 109 -1.69 -42.03 8.71
C LYS A 109 -2.45 -40.77 8.28
N LYS A 110 -2.36 -39.72 9.09
CA LYS A 110 -3.02 -38.42 8.85
C LYS A 110 -2.08 -37.27 9.22
N TRP A 111 -2.41 -36.08 8.75
CA TRP A 111 -1.75 -34.87 9.25
C TRP A 111 -2.17 -34.63 10.71
N LYS A 112 -1.19 -34.31 11.57
CA LYS A 112 -1.41 -33.93 12.98
C LYS A 112 -2.14 -32.60 13.07
#